data_AF-A0A960WRC2-F1
#
_entry.id   AF-A0A960WRC2-F1
#
_cell.length_a   1.000
_cell.length_b   1.000
_cell.length_c   1.000
_cell.angle_alpha   90.00
_cell.angle_beta   90.00
_cell.angle_gamma   90.00
#
_symmetry.space_group_name_H-M   'P 1'
#
loop_
_entity.id
_entity.type
_entity.pdbx_description
1 polymer ?
#
loop_
_entity_poly.entity_id
_entity_poly.type
_entity_poly.pdbx_seq_one_letter_code
_entity_poly.pdbx_strand_id
1 'polypeptide(L)'
;PSAPSPTQTRIVNRITYLADLPRHRAYAASIEASVGSSGRSLRDDTGRLLAIPGPLGLNWKRRKWGLLPRIENGDLTGANPPTELRLRLAAGFHISVIGNPDWVFVKYHTHGGIEPNSGALLGEPMRRFHESLAGLEDLRVHYVTAREMANLVHAAEDGHRGDPAPYRDYLFRLPARA
;
A
#
# COMPACT_ATOMS: atom_id res chain seq x y z
N PRO A 1 3.86 -7.07 -3.04
CA PRO A 1 3.34 -8.38 -3.51
C PRO A 1 4.38 -9.04 -4.42
N SER A 2 4.45 -10.37 -4.48
CA SER A 2 5.38 -11.11 -5.35
C SER A 2 4.70 -11.81 -6.53
N ALA A 3 3.37 -11.72 -6.66
CA ALA A 3 2.66 -12.24 -7.82
C ALA A 3 3.29 -11.75 -9.15
N PRO A 4 3.50 -12.65 -10.14
CA PRO A 4 2.95 -14.00 -10.22
C PRO A 4 3.83 -15.12 -9.61
N SER A 5 4.87 -14.80 -8.83
CA SER A 5 5.74 -15.80 -8.21
C SER A 5 4.97 -16.78 -7.30
N PRO A 6 5.36 -18.07 -7.25
CA PRO A 6 4.80 -19.05 -6.30
C PRO A 6 5.06 -18.68 -4.83
N THR A 7 5.93 -17.72 -4.55
CA THR A 7 6.16 -17.19 -3.20
C THR A 7 5.04 -16.24 -2.73
N GLN A 8 4.09 -15.87 -3.60
CA GLN A 8 2.98 -15.01 -3.24
C GLN A 8 2.07 -15.67 -2.19
N THR A 9 1.81 -14.94 -1.11
CA THR A 9 0.93 -15.35 -0.02
C THR A 9 -0.53 -15.33 -0.44
N ARG A 10 -1.35 -16.16 0.19
CA ARG A 10 -2.82 -16.19 -0.03
C ARG A 10 -3.52 -14.94 0.51
N ILE A 11 -2.99 -14.37 1.59
CA ILE A 11 -3.46 -13.11 2.14
C ILE A 11 -2.85 -11.98 1.32
N VAL A 12 -3.74 -11.18 0.72
CA VAL A 12 -3.44 -10.06 -0.17
C VAL A 12 -4.36 -8.90 0.19
N ASN A 13 -3.93 -7.66 -0.09
CA ASN A 13 -4.73 -6.44 0.12
C ASN A 13 -5.25 -6.23 1.56
N ARG A 14 -4.57 -6.80 2.56
CA ARG A 14 -4.95 -6.70 3.97
C ARG A 14 -3.77 -6.22 4.80
N ILE A 15 -3.99 -5.21 5.63
CA ILE A 15 -3.00 -4.72 6.59
C ILE A 15 -3.00 -5.68 7.76
N THR A 16 -1.85 -6.25 8.12
CA THR A 16 -1.83 -7.35 9.08
C THR A 16 -0.56 -7.40 9.92
N TYR A 17 -0.68 -7.88 11.15
CA TYR A 17 0.43 -8.22 12.03
C TYR A 17 0.85 -9.67 11.80
N LEU A 18 2.09 -9.84 11.37
CA LEU A 18 2.73 -11.13 11.17
C LEU A 18 3.42 -11.53 12.47
N ALA A 19 3.17 -12.74 12.96
CA ALA A 19 3.92 -13.29 14.08
C ALA A 19 5.24 -13.88 13.59
N ASP A 20 6.31 -13.70 14.37
CA ASP A 20 7.55 -14.44 14.19
C ASP A 20 7.33 -15.90 14.64
N LEU A 21 7.25 -16.81 13.68
CA LEU A 21 6.94 -18.21 13.93
C LEU A 21 8.06 -19.10 13.37
N PRO A 22 8.65 -20.00 14.18
CA PRO A 22 9.84 -20.78 13.78
C PRO A 22 9.59 -21.80 12.67
N ARG A 23 8.33 -22.18 12.36
CA ARG A 23 8.01 -23.25 11.39
C ARG A 23 6.79 -22.97 10.50
N HIS A 24 6.15 -21.82 10.62
CA HIS A 24 4.92 -21.51 9.88
C HIS A 24 5.14 -20.41 8.84
N ARG A 25 4.30 -20.42 7.80
CA ARG A 25 4.16 -19.25 6.92
C ARG A 25 3.56 -18.14 7.79
N ALA A 26 4.33 -17.11 8.15
CA ALA A 26 3.89 -16.05 9.08
C ALA A 26 2.52 -15.45 8.75
N TYR A 27 2.20 -15.34 7.46
CA TYR A 27 0.88 -14.89 6.98
C TYR A 27 -0.29 -15.81 7.37
N ALA A 28 -0.09 -17.12 7.52
CA ALA A 28 -1.17 -18.05 7.86
C ALA A 28 -1.76 -17.83 9.26
N ALA A 29 -0.98 -17.23 10.16
CA ALA A 29 -1.39 -16.90 11.53
C ALA A 29 -1.48 -15.37 11.74
N SER A 30 -1.59 -14.61 10.65
CA SER A 30 -1.60 -13.15 10.73
C SER A 30 -2.93 -12.63 11.25
N ILE A 31 -2.86 -11.53 11.99
CA ILE A 31 -4.04 -10.86 12.54
C ILE A 31 -4.24 -9.56 11.77
N GLU A 32 -5.44 -9.34 11.23
CA GLU A 32 -5.73 -8.16 10.42
C GLU A 32 -5.86 -6.91 11.32
N ALA A 33 -5.31 -5.79 10.86
CA ALA A 33 -5.43 -4.52 11.56
C ALA A 33 -6.89 -4.05 11.56
N SER A 34 -7.42 -3.71 12.73
CA SER A 34 -8.81 -3.39 12.98
C SER A 34 -8.95 -2.38 14.12
N VAL A 35 -9.90 -1.45 13.96
CA VAL A 35 -10.23 -0.45 14.99
C VAL A 35 -10.54 -1.16 16.31
N GLY A 36 -9.86 -0.75 17.39
CA GLY A 36 -10.09 -1.22 18.76
C GLY A 36 -9.63 -2.65 19.08
N SER A 37 -9.32 -3.50 18.10
CA SER A 37 -8.96 -4.92 18.34
C SER A 37 -7.49 -5.24 18.05
N SER A 38 -6.85 -4.53 17.10
CA SER A 38 -5.42 -4.67 16.83
C SER A 38 -4.56 -3.56 17.44
N GLY A 39 -5.12 -2.78 18.38
CA GLY A 39 -4.49 -1.60 18.96
C GLY A 39 -3.22 -1.90 19.78
N ARG A 40 -3.10 -1.28 20.96
CA ARG A 40 -1.85 -1.31 21.74
C ARG A 40 -1.25 -2.72 21.94
N SER A 41 -2.05 -3.78 22.09
CA SER A 41 -1.51 -5.12 22.35
C SER A 41 -0.76 -5.76 21.17
N LEU A 42 -1.18 -5.56 19.92
CA LEU A 42 -0.46 -6.11 18.77
C LEU A 42 0.69 -5.20 18.34
N ARG A 43 0.52 -3.89 18.51
CA ARG A 43 1.53 -2.88 18.23
C ARG A 43 2.74 -2.95 19.17
N ASP A 44 2.51 -3.17 20.45
CA ASP A 44 3.57 -3.20 21.47
C ASP A 44 4.18 -4.62 21.61
N ASP A 45 3.65 -5.63 20.90
CA ASP A 45 4.18 -7.00 20.85
C ASP A 45 5.40 -7.08 19.92
N THR A 46 6.60 -7.17 20.51
CA THR A 46 7.87 -7.25 19.77
C THR A 46 8.05 -8.55 18.97
N GLY A 47 7.22 -9.56 19.20
CA GLY A 47 7.15 -10.78 18.38
C GLY A 47 6.32 -10.61 17.10
N ARG A 48 5.78 -9.40 16.83
CA ARG A 48 4.94 -9.13 15.67
C ARG A 48 5.46 -7.99 14.81
N LEU A 49 5.30 -8.16 13.49
CA LEU A 49 5.64 -7.18 12.48
C LEU A 49 4.39 -6.70 11.76
N LEU A 50 4.18 -5.37 11.73
CA LEU A 50 3.16 -4.76 10.89
C LEU A 50 3.53 -4.87 9.40
N ALA A 51 2.69 -5.53 8.62
CA ALA A 51 2.81 -5.66 7.18
C ALA A 51 1.71 -4.87 6.47
N ILE A 52 2.12 -3.87 5.69
CA ILE A 52 1.25 -3.06 4.84
C ILE A 52 1.57 -3.43 3.38
N PRO A 53 0.78 -4.29 2.71
CA PRO A 53 1.07 -4.74 1.35
C PRO A 53 0.76 -3.65 0.32
N GLY A 54 1.39 -3.75 -0.85
CA GLY A 54 0.94 -3.01 -2.04
C GLY A 54 -0.28 -3.68 -2.70
N PRO A 55 -0.90 -3.03 -3.70
CA PRO A 55 -2.08 -3.55 -4.38
C PRO A 55 -1.77 -4.85 -5.12
N LEU A 56 -2.68 -5.82 -5.03
CA LEU A 56 -2.64 -7.04 -5.83
C LEU A 56 -4.04 -7.42 -6.32
N GLY A 57 -4.24 -7.48 -7.63
CA GLY A 57 -5.49 -7.97 -8.21
C GLY A 57 -5.47 -7.98 -9.73
N LEU A 58 -6.66 -8.13 -10.33
CA LEU A 58 -6.80 -8.19 -11.79
C LEU A 58 -7.14 -6.81 -12.36
N ASN A 59 -6.41 -6.43 -13.41
CA ASN A 59 -6.68 -5.25 -14.22
C ASN A 59 -7.41 -5.66 -15.50
N TRP A 60 -8.75 -5.62 -15.45
CA TRP A 60 -9.61 -5.92 -16.59
C TRP A 60 -9.61 -4.85 -17.68
N LYS A 61 -9.12 -3.65 -17.38
CA LYS A 61 -9.01 -2.54 -18.34
C LYS A 61 -7.73 -2.62 -19.16
N ARG A 62 -6.70 -3.32 -18.67
CA ARG A 62 -5.50 -3.69 -19.44
C ARG A 62 -5.48 -5.19 -19.69
N ARG A 63 -5.90 -5.62 -20.88
CA ARG A 63 -5.98 -7.03 -21.25
C ARG A 63 -4.81 -7.46 -22.14
N LYS A 64 -4.24 -8.62 -21.86
CA LYS A 64 -3.33 -9.32 -22.77
C LYS A 64 -4.18 -9.91 -23.91
N TRP A 65 -3.80 -9.62 -25.15
CA TRP A 65 -4.53 -10.04 -26.35
C TRP A 65 -6.01 -9.62 -26.37
N GLY A 66 -6.40 -8.58 -25.61
CA GLY A 66 -7.79 -8.15 -25.50
C GLY A 66 -8.71 -9.03 -24.63
N LEU A 67 -8.22 -10.18 -24.15
CA LEU A 67 -9.05 -11.20 -23.47
C LEU A 67 -8.68 -11.40 -22.00
N LEU A 68 -7.39 -11.59 -21.70
CA LEU A 68 -6.96 -11.97 -20.35
C LEU A 68 -6.58 -10.74 -19.52
N PRO A 69 -7.14 -10.53 -18.33
CA PRO A 69 -6.76 -9.40 -17.49
C PRO A 69 -5.28 -9.49 -17.11
N ARG A 70 -4.60 -8.34 -17.07
CA ARG A 70 -3.25 -8.29 -16.49
C ARG A 70 -3.33 -8.31 -14.97
N ILE A 71 -2.24 -8.70 -14.33
CA ILE A 71 -2.09 -8.58 -12.88
C ILE A 71 -1.65 -7.14 -12.56
N GLU A 72 -2.37 -6.49 -11.66
CA GLU A 72 -1.87 -5.32 -10.94
C GLU A 72 -1.19 -5.83 -9.67
N ASN A 73 0.10 -5.58 -9.50
CA ASN A 73 0.89 -5.99 -8.33
C ASN A 73 1.64 -4.81 -7.68
N GLY A 74 1.38 -3.59 -8.15
CA GLY A 74 2.02 -2.37 -7.70
C GLY A 74 3.41 -2.10 -8.29
N ASP A 75 3.87 -2.86 -9.28
CA ASP A 75 5.18 -2.64 -9.91
C ASP A 75 5.12 -1.51 -10.95
N LEU A 76 6.06 -0.56 -10.87
CA LEU A 76 6.23 0.55 -11.80
C LEU A 76 7.48 0.33 -12.66
N THR A 77 7.25 0.07 -13.95
CA THR A 77 8.29 -0.23 -14.95
C THR A 77 7.96 0.44 -16.29
N GLY A 78 8.88 0.38 -17.25
CA GLY A 78 8.61 0.82 -18.62
C GLY A 78 7.41 0.12 -19.26
N ALA A 79 7.26 -1.18 -19.02
CA ALA A 79 6.13 -1.98 -19.53
C ALA A 79 4.83 -1.78 -18.72
N ASN A 80 4.96 -1.36 -17.46
CA ASN A 80 3.85 -1.09 -16.55
C ASN A 80 3.98 0.31 -15.95
N PRO A 81 3.77 1.37 -16.76
CA PRO A 81 3.96 2.75 -16.31
C PRO A 81 2.90 3.15 -15.29
N PRO A 82 3.15 4.22 -14.50
CA PRO A 82 2.15 4.78 -13.61
C PRO A 82 1.04 5.45 -14.42
N THR A 83 -0.22 5.25 -14.02
CA THR A 83 -1.39 5.87 -14.66
C THR A 83 -2.51 6.06 -13.63
N GLU A 84 -3.37 7.06 -13.81
CA GLU A 84 -4.55 7.28 -12.98
C GLU A 84 -5.42 6.02 -12.88
N LEU A 85 -5.58 5.32 -14.00
CA LEU A 85 -6.31 4.05 -14.08
C LEU A 85 -5.83 3.02 -13.05
N ARG A 86 -4.51 2.88 -12.91
CA ARG A 86 -3.90 1.94 -11.98
C ARG A 86 -4.07 2.40 -10.54
N LEU A 87 -4.01 3.72 -10.28
CA LEU A 87 -4.28 4.25 -8.95
C LEU A 87 -5.72 3.98 -8.55
N ARG A 88 -6.69 4.29 -9.41
CA ARG A 88 -8.11 4.04 -9.13
C ARG A 88 -8.39 2.55 -8.91
N LEU A 89 -7.75 1.68 -9.68
CA LEU A 89 -7.83 0.24 -9.45
C LEU A 89 -7.24 -0.16 -8.10
N ALA A 90 -6.05 0.34 -7.76
CA ALA A 90 -5.39 0.06 -6.49
C ALA A 90 -6.20 0.59 -5.28
N ALA A 91 -6.77 1.79 -5.39
CA ALA A 91 -7.68 2.35 -4.40
C ALA A 91 -8.95 1.49 -4.25
N GLY A 92 -9.47 0.95 -5.36
CA GLY A 92 -10.59 0.01 -5.37
C GLY A 92 -10.32 -1.34 -4.69
N PHE A 93 -9.06 -1.74 -4.52
CA PHE A 93 -8.72 -2.91 -3.69
C PHE A 93 -8.83 -2.64 -2.19
N HIS A 94 -9.04 -1.38 -1.80
CA HIS A 94 -9.49 -0.98 -0.47
C HIS A 94 -8.63 -1.50 0.69
N ILE A 95 -7.31 -1.47 0.51
CA ILE A 95 -6.36 -1.79 1.56
C ILE A 95 -6.50 -0.73 2.66
N SER A 96 -7.13 -1.09 3.76
CA SER A 96 -7.51 -0.19 4.86
C SER A 96 -7.42 -0.94 6.20
N VAL A 97 -7.51 -0.20 7.30
CA VAL A 97 -7.71 -0.79 8.63
C VAL A 97 -9.18 -1.15 8.76
N ILE A 98 -9.51 -2.38 9.18
CA ILE A 98 -10.92 -2.81 9.34
C ILE A 98 -11.62 -1.86 10.30
N GLY A 99 -12.77 -1.33 9.87
CA GLY A 99 -13.53 -0.33 10.62
C GLY A 99 -13.12 1.11 10.31
N ASN A 100 -12.07 1.34 9.50
CA ASN A 100 -11.64 2.66 9.02
C ASN A 100 -11.47 2.66 7.48
N PRO A 101 -12.58 2.57 6.72
CA PRO A 101 -12.53 2.41 5.27
C PRO A 101 -12.09 3.67 4.52
N ASP A 102 -12.20 4.84 5.16
CA ASP A 102 -11.94 6.13 4.50
C ASP A 102 -10.45 6.35 4.21
N TRP A 103 -9.56 5.66 4.94
CA TRP A 103 -8.12 5.70 4.71
C TRP A 103 -7.66 4.48 3.91
N VAL A 104 -7.42 4.70 2.62
CA VAL A 104 -6.95 3.66 1.68
C VAL A 104 -5.46 3.80 1.42
N PHE A 105 -4.72 2.72 1.64
CA PHE A 105 -3.27 2.66 1.52
C PHE A 105 -2.85 2.06 0.18
N VAL A 106 -2.20 2.87 -0.67
CA VAL A 106 -1.64 2.41 -1.94
C VAL A 106 -0.12 2.47 -1.87
N LYS A 107 0.54 1.33 -2.08
CA LYS A 107 2.00 1.23 -2.11
C LYS A 107 2.49 0.67 -3.44
N TYR A 108 3.03 1.55 -4.28
CA TYR A 108 3.77 1.17 -5.47
C TYR A 108 5.24 0.87 -5.15
N HIS A 109 5.89 0.06 -5.99
CA HIS A 109 7.31 -0.24 -5.92
C HIS A 109 7.92 -0.20 -7.31
N THR A 110 9.25 -0.13 -7.37
CA THR A 110 9.99 -0.16 -8.62
C THR A 110 11.33 -0.86 -8.41
N HIS A 111 11.91 -1.37 -9.50
CA HIS A 111 13.28 -1.91 -9.55
C HIS A 111 14.35 -0.84 -9.78
N GLY A 112 14.01 0.43 -9.56
CA GLY A 112 14.89 1.58 -9.75
C GLY A 112 14.88 2.13 -11.17
N GLY A 113 15.62 3.23 -11.37
CA GLY A 113 15.74 3.95 -12.65
C GLY A 113 16.67 3.30 -13.66
N ILE A 114 16.68 1.96 -13.75
CA ILE A 114 17.41 1.24 -14.80
C ILE A 114 16.92 1.68 -16.19
N GLU A 115 17.77 1.55 -17.21
CA GLU A 115 17.50 2.08 -18.55
C GLU A 115 16.11 1.72 -19.13
N PRO A 116 15.58 0.47 -19.00
CA PRO A 116 14.24 0.14 -19.48
C PRO A 116 13.09 0.85 -18.73
N ASN A 117 13.34 1.33 -17.52
CA ASN A 117 12.35 1.94 -16.63
C ASN A 117 12.50 3.46 -16.50
N SER A 118 13.70 4.00 -16.77
CA SER A 118 14.05 5.40 -16.52
C SER A 118 13.08 6.36 -17.19
N GLY A 119 12.73 6.12 -18.47
CA GLY A 119 11.78 6.95 -19.20
C GLY A 119 10.38 6.97 -18.58
N ALA A 120 9.92 5.86 -18.01
CA ALA A 120 8.62 5.79 -17.35
C ALA A 120 8.62 6.41 -15.94
N LEU A 121 9.74 6.31 -15.21
CA LEU A 121 9.85 6.76 -13.82
C LEU A 121 10.30 8.21 -13.68
N LEU A 122 11.18 8.68 -14.55
CA LEU A 122 11.81 10.00 -14.49
C LEU A 122 11.35 10.93 -15.62
N GLY A 123 10.59 10.38 -16.58
CA GLY A 123 10.11 11.12 -17.75
C GLY A 123 8.61 11.43 -17.72
N GLU A 124 8.08 11.65 -18.91
CA GLU A 124 6.72 12.09 -19.18
C GLU A 124 5.61 11.23 -18.53
N PRO A 125 5.69 9.89 -18.48
CA PRO A 125 4.64 9.08 -17.86
C PRO A 125 4.45 9.38 -16.37
N MET A 126 5.53 9.54 -15.61
CA MET A 126 5.45 9.88 -14.19
C MET A 126 4.93 11.31 -13.98
N ARG A 127 5.38 12.27 -14.80
CA ARG A 127 4.87 13.66 -14.76
C ARG A 127 3.35 13.69 -14.98
N ARG A 128 2.87 13.07 -16.06
CA ARG A 128 1.42 12.97 -16.36
C ARG A 128 0.65 12.26 -15.27
N PHE A 129 1.24 11.23 -14.67
CA PHE A 129 0.62 10.56 -13.55
C PHE A 129 0.39 11.54 -12.40
N HIS A 130 1.42 12.23 -11.91
CA HIS A 130 1.27 13.20 -10.83
C HIS A 130 0.32 14.35 -11.16
N GLU A 131 0.31 14.84 -12.40
CA GLU A 131 -0.65 15.85 -12.87
C GLU A 131 -2.08 15.34 -12.80
N SER A 132 -2.34 14.09 -13.22
CA SER A 132 -3.66 13.50 -13.08
C SER A 132 -4.10 13.40 -11.61
N LEU A 133 -3.17 13.17 -10.68
CA LEU A 133 -3.48 13.06 -9.26
C LEU A 133 -3.91 14.39 -8.65
N ALA A 134 -3.32 15.51 -9.10
CA ALA A 134 -3.70 16.84 -8.66
C ALA A 134 -5.12 17.23 -9.14
N GLY A 135 -5.60 16.62 -10.22
CA GLY A 135 -6.94 16.87 -10.78
C GLY A 135 -8.04 15.95 -10.24
N LEU A 136 -7.76 15.04 -9.29
CA LEU A 136 -8.78 14.16 -8.72
C LEU A 136 -9.61 14.92 -7.68
N GLU A 137 -10.89 15.12 -7.97
CA GLU A 137 -11.82 15.76 -7.02
C GLU A 137 -12.43 14.76 -6.02
N ASP A 138 -12.54 13.49 -6.41
CA ASP A 138 -13.17 12.42 -5.63
C ASP A 138 -12.20 11.71 -4.67
N LEU A 139 -10.90 11.96 -4.79
CA LEU A 139 -9.85 11.33 -3.99
C LEU A 139 -8.84 12.37 -3.50
N ARG A 140 -8.66 12.45 -2.17
CA ARG A 140 -7.57 13.24 -1.59
C ARG A 140 -6.31 12.38 -1.47
N VAL A 141 -5.29 12.70 -2.26
CA VAL A 141 -4.03 11.96 -2.28
C VAL A 141 -3.04 12.53 -1.27
N HIS A 142 -2.55 11.70 -0.35
CA HIS A 142 -1.49 12.05 0.59
C HIS A 142 -0.22 11.24 0.28
N TYR A 143 0.86 11.92 -0.08
CA TYR A 143 2.19 11.30 -0.12
C TYR A 143 2.72 11.14 1.31
N VAL A 144 3.14 9.92 1.63
CA VAL A 144 3.66 9.56 2.94
C VAL A 144 4.86 8.63 2.81
N THR A 145 5.79 8.76 3.74
CA THR A 145 6.88 7.82 3.96
C THR A 145 6.36 6.52 4.58
N ALA A 146 7.17 5.46 4.60
CA ALA A 146 6.81 4.20 5.25
C ALA A 146 6.54 4.38 6.76
N ARG A 147 7.30 5.25 7.44
CA ARG A 147 7.09 5.61 8.85
C ARG A 147 5.72 6.27 9.07
N GLU A 148 5.41 7.28 8.27
CA GLU A 148 4.12 7.99 8.34
C GLU A 148 2.97 7.03 8.01
N MET A 149 3.14 6.16 7.02
CA MET A 149 2.16 5.12 6.70
C MET A 149 1.87 4.20 7.90
N ALA A 150 2.90 3.78 8.63
CA ALA A 150 2.73 2.99 9.86
C ALA A 150 2.01 3.80 10.96
N ASN A 151 2.37 5.08 11.14
CA ASN A 151 1.66 5.96 12.08
C ASN A 151 0.17 6.11 11.74
N LEU A 152 -0.17 6.25 10.45
CA LEU A 152 -1.55 6.34 10.01
C LEU A 152 -2.33 5.05 10.24
N VAL A 153 -1.71 3.88 10.06
CA VAL A 153 -2.33 2.61 10.45
C VAL A 153 -2.64 2.62 11.95
N HIS A 154 -1.66 2.96 12.80
CA HIS A 154 -1.86 2.98 14.24
C HIS A 154 -2.89 4.01 14.70
N ALA A 155 -2.91 5.18 14.08
CA ALA A 155 -3.93 6.19 14.35
C ALA A 155 -5.33 5.68 13.97
N ALA A 156 -5.45 5.00 12.83
CA ALA A 156 -6.71 4.38 12.41
C ALA A 156 -7.15 3.27 13.37
N GLU A 157 -6.24 2.43 13.85
CA GLU A 157 -6.53 1.40 14.87
C GLU A 157 -7.08 1.98 16.17
N ASP A 158 -6.59 3.15 16.56
CA ASP A 158 -7.06 3.91 17.73
C ASP A 158 -8.32 4.76 17.41
N GLY A 159 -8.90 4.61 16.21
CA GLY A 159 -10.20 5.17 15.82
C GLY A 159 -10.15 6.56 15.19
N HIS A 160 -8.97 7.10 14.88
CA HIS A 160 -8.84 8.40 14.22
C HIS A 160 -9.34 8.36 12.78
N ARG A 161 -10.04 9.41 12.35
CA ARG A 161 -10.68 9.53 11.02
C ARG A 161 -10.50 10.94 10.46
N GLY A 162 -11.00 11.15 9.25
CA GLY A 162 -10.99 12.46 8.60
C GLY A 162 -9.66 12.73 7.92
N ASP A 163 -9.12 13.95 8.06
CA ASP A 163 -7.83 14.30 7.49
C ASP A 163 -6.70 13.49 8.16
N PRO A 164 -5.90 12.70 7.42
CA PRO A 164 -4.78 11.96 8.00
C PRO A 164 -3.57 12.84 8.33
N ALA A 165 -3.48 14.08 7.81
CA ALA A 165 -2.29 14.92 7.96
C ALA A 165 -1.81 15.13 9.42
N PRO A 166 -2.69 15.35 10.43
CA PRO A 166 -2.29 15.51 11.82
C PRO A 166 -1.66 14.25 12.44
N TYR A 167 -1.89 13.08 11.85
CA TYR A 167 -1.50 11.78 12.39
C TYR A 167 -0.21 11.23 11.79
N ARG A 168 0.47 12.00 10.92
CA ARG A 168 1.75 11.60 10.31
C ARG A 168 2.85 11.29 11.33
N ASP A 169 2.79 11.91 12.51
CA ASP A 169 3.75 11.76 13.61
C ASP A 169 3.10 11.17 14.88
N TYR A 170 2.04 10.36 14.71
CA TYR A 170 1.21 9.84 15.81
C TYR A 170 2.02 9.14 16.91
N LEU A 171 2.85 8.14 16.57
CA LEU A 171 3.67 7.41 17.54
C LEU A 171 5.16 7.53 17.25
N PHE A 172 5.56 7.18 16.03
CA PHE A 172 6.94 7.22 15.59
C PHE A 172 7.26 8.63 15.12
N ARG A 173 8.06 9.37 15.89
CA ARG A 173 8.48 10.73 15.52
C ARG A 173 9.90 10.72 14.99
N LEU A 174 10.18 11.61 14.05
CA LEU A 174 11.58 11.88 13.70
C LEU A 174 12.27 12.52 14.91
N PRO A 175 13.57 12.26 15.11
CA PRO A 175 14.34 13.01 16.09
C PRO A 175 14.29 14.50 15.74
N ALA A 176 14.37 15.35 16.77
CA ALA A 176 14.55 16.78 16.55
C ALA A 176 15.78 16.99 15.66
N ARG A 177 15.65 17.81 14.62
CA ARG A 177 16.82 18.23 13.85
C ARG A 177 17.72 19.02 14.80
N ALA A 178 18.99 18.62 14.89
CA ALA A 178 20.02 19.35 15.60
C ALA A 178 20.29 20.71 14.93
#